data_AF-A0AAF6BBY1-F1
#
_entry.id   AF-A0AAF6BBY1-F1
#
_cell.length_a   1.000
_cell.length_b   1.000
_cell.length_c   1.000
_cell.angle_alpha   90.00
_cell.angle_beta   90.00
_cell.angle_gamma   90.00
#
_symmetry.space_group_name_H-M   'P 1'
#
loop_
_entity.id
_entity.type
_entity.pdbx_description
1 polymer ?
#
loop_
_entity_poly.entity_id
_entity_poly.type
_entity_poly.pdbx_seq_one_letter_code
_entity_poly.pdbx_strand_id
1 'polypeptide(L)' 'MGAMTFVDIILAIILPPLGVFLKFGCKVEFWICLLLTILGYIPGIIYAIYVLLQ' A
#
# COMPACT_ATOMS: atom_id res chain seq x y z
N MET A 1 5.17 -8.15 14.98
CA MET A 1 4.26 -9.10 14.32
C MET A 1 2.86 -8.50 14.29
N GLY A 2 2.60 -7.55 13.39
CA GLY A 2 1.23 -7.06 13.21
C GLY A 2 0.51 -8.07 12.31
N ALA A 3 -0.58 -8.67 12.78
CA ALA A 3 -1.38 -9.57 11.97
C ALA A 3 -1.82 -8.82 10.70
N MET A 4 -1.36 -9.25 9.53
CA MET A 4 -1.89 -8.78 8.27
C MET A 4 -3.32 -9.30 8.18
N THR A 5 -4.29 -8.45 8.52
CA THR A 5 -5.68 -8.88 8.46
C THR A 5 -6.09 -9.02 7.01
N PHE A 6 -7.01 -9.94 6.74
CA PHE A 6 -7.55 -10.14 5.38
C PHE A 6 -8.11 -8.83 4.79
N VAL A 7 -8.53 -7.91 5.66
CA VAL A 7 -8.98 -6.56 5.34
C VAL A 7 -7.86 -5.70 4.74
N ASP A 8 -6.63 -5.76 5.27
CA ASP A 8 -5.48 -5.00 4.74
C ASP A 8 -5.12 -5.43 3.31
N ILE A 9 -5.20 -6.73 3.03
CA ILE A 9 -4.93 -7.29 1.70
C ILE A 9 -5.98 -6.80 0.69
N ILE A 10 -7.27 -6.85 1.05
CA ILE A 10 -8.35 -6.36 0.20
C ILE A 10 -8.20 -4.85 -0.05
N LEU A 11 -7.92 -4.07 1.01
CA LEU A 11 -7.71 -2.63 0.89
C LEU A 11 -6.49 -2.31 0.01
N ALA A 12 -5.39 -3.05 0.13
CA ALA A 12 -4.20 -2.82 -0.68
C ALA A 12 -4.40 -3.15 -2.17
N ILE A 13 -5.34 -4.04 -2.51
CA ILE A 13 -5.68 -4.36 -3.90
C ILE A 13 -6.63 -3.32 -4.49
N ILE A 14 -7.69 -2.95 -3.77
CA ILE A 14 -8.67 -1.95 -4.23
C ILE A 14 -8.05 -0.55 -4.25
N LEU A 15 -7.34 -0.19 -3.18
CA LEU A 15 -6.69 1.10 -3.00
C LEU A 15 -5.32 0.93 -2.32
N PRO A 16 -4.26 0.59 -3.08
CA PRO A 16 -2.90 0.43 -2.55
C PRO A 16 -2.44 1.54 -1.60
N PRO A 17 -2.69 2.84 -1.86
CA PRO A 17 -2.26 3.89 -0.95
C PRO A 17 -2.96 3.85 0.43
N LEU A 18 -4.19 3.32 0.52
CA LEU A 18 -4.99 3.33 1.75
C LEU A 18 -4.54 2.22 2.72
N GLY A 19 -4.15 1.05 2.20
CA GLY A 19 -3.53 -0.01 3.00
C GLY A 19 -2.17 0.41 3.56
N VAL A 20 -1.34 1.07 2.74
CA VAL A 20 -0.04 1.62 3.20
C VAL A 20 -0.23 2.76 4.21
N PHE A 21 -1.22 3.62 4.00
CA PHE A 21 -1.51 4.74 4.92
C PHE A 21 -1.95 4.28 6.31
N LEU A 22 -2.77 3.23 6.40
CA LEU A 22 -3.22 2.70 7.70
C LEU A 22 -2.09 2.02 8.48
N LYS A 23 -1.12 1.43 7.79
CA LYS A 23 0.00 0.69 8.39
C LYS A 23 1.23 1.57 8.70
N PHE A 24 1.55 2.54 7.84
CA PHE A 24 2.74 3.40 7.95
C PHE A 24 2.41 4.89 8.19
N GLY A 25 1.14 5.29 8.07
CA GLY A 25 0.67 6.67 8.23
C GLY A 25 0.75 7.52 6.96
N CYS A 26 0.52 8.83 7.11
CA CYS A 26 0.66 9.84 6.05
C CYS A 26 2.14 10.21 5.83
N LYS A 27 2.95 9.24 5.40
CA LYS A 27 4.37 9.42 5.12
C LYS A 27 4.68 9.41 3.63
N VAL A 28 5.95 9.58 3.31
CA VAL A 28 6.49 9.58 1.94
C VAL A 28 6.06 8.31 1.18
N GLU A 29 5.89 7.18 1.87
CA GLU A 29 5.36 5.94 1.27
C GLU A 29 3.98 6.11 0.60
N PHE A 30 3.05 6.90 1.18
CA PHE A 30 1.74 7.18 0.58
C PHE A 30 1.87 7.94 -0.73
N TRP A 31 2.71 8.98 -0.74
CA TRP A 31 2.95 9.80 -1.92
C TRP A 31 3.65 9.01 -3.02
N ILE A 32 4.63 8.17 -2.68
CA ILE A 32 5.28 7.26 -3.62
C ILE A 32 4.27 6.28 -4.20
N CYS A 33 3.45 5.61 -3.39
CA CYS A 33 2.43 4.68 -3.85
C CYS A 33 1.43 5.36 -4.78
N LEU A 34 0.95 6.56 -4.44
CA LEU A 34 -0.03 7.32 -5.21
C LEU A 34 0.55 7.78 -6.57
N LEU A 35 1.79 8.26 -6.58
CA LEU A 35 2.48 8.71 -7.79
C LEU A 35 2.82 7.52 -8.70
N LEU A 36 3.26 6.39 -8.12
CA LEU A 36 3.41 5.13 -8.86
C LEU A 36 2.08 4.67 -9.43
N THR A 37 0.99 4.67 -8.67
CA THR A 37 -0.33 4.23 -9.14
C THR A 37 -0.84 5.08 -10.31
N ILE A 38 -0.53 6.38 -10.34
CA ILE A 38 -0.87 7.30 -11.44
C ILE A 38 0.04 7.08 -12.67
N LEU A 39 1.33 6.78 -12.49
CA LEU A 39 2.27 6.47 -13.60
C LEU A 39 2.18 5.02 -14.11
N GLY A 40 1.65 4.12 -13.28
CA GLY A 40 1.56 2.68 -13.52
C GLY A 40 0.91 1.99 -12.32
N TYR A 41 -0.32 1.54 -12.48
CA TYR A 41 -1.07 0.86 -11.40
C TYR A 41 -0.31 -0.34 -10.80
N ILE A 42 0.44 -1.08 -11.64
CA ILE A 42 1.20 -2.28 -11.24
C ILE A 42 2.31 -2.00 -10.22
N PRO A 43 3.27 -1.08 -10.45
CA PRO A 43 4.32 -0.80 -9.47
C PRO A 43 3.78 -0.29 -8.12
N GLY A 44 2.64 0.42 -8.12
CA GLY A 44 1.96 0.85 -6.89
C GLY A 44 1.48 -0.33 -6.03
N ILE A 45 0.95 -1.39 -6.65
CA ILE A 45 0.54 -2.61 -5.95
C ILE A 45 1.76 -3.36 -5.41
N ILE A 46 2.82 -3.52 -6.20
CA ILE A 46 4.03 -4.23 -5.77
C ILE A 46 4.64 -3.55 -4.54
N TYR A 47 4.72 -2.21 -4.55
CA TYR A 47 5.21 -1.45 -3.41
C TYR A 47 4.32 -1.65 -2.17
N ALA A 48 3.00 -1.57 -2.31
CA ALA A 48 2.07 -1.80 -1.20
C ALA A 48 2.20 -3.20 -0.58
N ILE A 49 2.35 -4.24 -1.42
CA ILE A 49 2.57 -5.63 -0.98
C ILE A 49 3.93 -5.75 -0.26
N TYR A 50 4.98 -5.16 -0.81
CA TYR A 50 6.33 -5.21 -0.23
C TYR A 50 6.38 -4.54 1.14
N VAL A 51 5.73 -3.38 1.27
CA VAL A 51 5.60 -2.64 2.53
C VAL A 51 4.73 -3.38 3.54
N LEU A 52 3.70 -4.11 3.09
CA LEU A 52 2.88 -4.96 3.95
C LEU A 52 3.61 -6.20 4.46
N LEU A 53 4.49 -6.78 3.64
CA LEU A 53 5.32 -7.94 4.00
C LEU A 53 6.49 -7.58 4.94
N GLN A 54 6.92 -6.31 4.93
CA GLN A 54 7.98 -5.77 5.77
C GLN A 54 7.48 -5.45 7.20
#